data_AF-K6ZI02-F1
#
_entry.id   AF-K6ZI02-F1
#
_cell.length_a   1.000
_cell.length_b   1.000
_cell.length_c   1.000
_cell.angle_alpha   90.00
_cell.angle_beta   90.00
_cell.angle_gamma   90.00
#
_symmetry.space_group_name_H-M   'P 1'
#
loop_
_entity.id
_entity.type
_entity.pdbx_description
1 polymer ?
#
loop_
_entity_poly.entity_id
_entity_poly.type
_entity_poly.pdbx_seq_one_letter_code
_entity_poly.pdbx_strand_id
1 'polypeptide(L)'
;MTLLVQHFIDRKAKQLAFYMRSYWQNELPYAELECFLWDTFEEWSLVKNPQSQAYSHKERIFWHVLHQTHYWEEPLIRNDDCIKTQLLMCILCLEGQGLCPLDVVGIRP
;
A
#
# COMPACT_ATOMS: atom_id res chain seq x y z
N MET A 1 21.79 -4.48 -10.37
CA MET A 1 21.19 -5.27 -9.27
C MET A 1 19.74 -5.54 -9.64
N THR A 2 19.31 -6.79 -9.63
CA THR A 2 17.91 -7.14 -9.85
C THR A 2 17.15 -6.96 -8.54
N LEU A 3 16.15 -6.09 -8.48
CA LEU A 3 15.25 -6.01 -7.33
C LEU A 3 14.32 -7.23 -7.36
N LEU A 4 14.32 -8.02 -6.29
CA LEU A 4 13.35 -9.12 -6.12
C LEU A 4 12.04 -8.54 -5.57
N VAL A 5 10.91 -9.13 -5.99
CA VAL A 5 9.56 -8.72 -5.55
C VAL A 5 9.47 -8.61 -4.03
N GLN A 6 9.97 -9.62 -3.29
CA GLN A 6 9.91 -9.60 -1.82
C GLN A 6 10.63 -8.39 -1.22
N HIS A 7 11.83 -8.05 -1.72
CA HIS A 7 12.57 -6.88 -1.26
C HIS A 7 11.86 -5.56 -1.58
N PHE A 8 11.23 -5.47 -2.76
CA PHE A 8 10.42 -4.31 -3.13
C PHE A 8 9.24 -4.15 -2.17
N ILE A 9 8.46 -5.21 -1.99
CA ILE A 9 7.28 -5.22 -1.11
C ILE A 9 7.67 -4.90 0.33
N ASP A 10 8.74 -5.50 0.86
CA ASP A 10 9.15 -5.27 2.23
C ASP A 10 9.57 -3.83 2.51
N ARG A 11 10.23 -3.18 1.54
CA ARG A 11 10.61 -1.77 1.63
C ARG A 11 9.38 -0.87 1.49
N LYS A 12 8.62 -1.06 0.41
CA LYS A 12 7.50 -0.19 0.05
C LYS A 12 6.32 -0.31 1.01
N ALA A 13 6.09 -1.46 1.62
CA ALA A 13 5.08 -1.62 2.66
C ALA A 13 5.34 -0.73 3.89
N LYS A 14 6.60 -0.61 4.32
CA LYS A 14 6.97 0.28 5.44
C LYS A 14 6.75 1.76 5.08
N GLN A 15 7.12 2.13 3.85
CA GLN A 15 6.89 3.48 3.34
C GLN A 15 5.40 3.78 3.22
N LEU A 16 4.61 2.88 2.63
CA LEU A 16 3.16 3.05 2.49
C LEU A 16 2.48 3.23 3.85
N ALA A 17 2.85 2.44 4.86
CA ALA A 17 2.37 2.61 6.23
C ALA A 17 2.69 4.00 6.81
N PHE A 18 3.93 4.46 6.64
CA PHE A 18 4.36 5.78 7.07
C PHE A 18 3.57 6.90 6.38
N TYR A 19 3.51 6.90 5.04
CA TYR A 19 2.83 7.93 4.26
C TYR A 19 1.34 8.02 4.60
N MET A 20 0.64 6.87 4.72
CA MET A 20 -0.77 6.84 5.09
C MET A 20 -1.03 7.39 6.50
N ARG A 21 -0.17 7.06 7.47
CA ARG A 21 -0.29 7.57 8.85
C ARG A 21 -0.05 9.07 8.90
N SER A 22 1.06 9.55 8.33
CA SER A 22 1.39 10.97 8.29
C SER A 22 0.31 11.78 7.57
N TYR A 23 -0.26 11.23 6.48
CA TYR A 23 -1.40 11.85 5.79
C TYR A 23 -2.61 12.02 6.72
N TRP A 24 -3.04 10.95 7.41
CA TRP A 24 -4.17 11.02 8.34
C TRP A 24 -3.90 11.86 9.60
N GLN A 25 -2.64 12.06 9.97
CA GLN A 25 -2.19 12.92 11.07
C GLN A 25 -2.03 14.39 10.66
N ASN A 26 -2.28 14.73 9.38
CA ASN A 26 -2.05 16.06 8.81
C ASN A 26 -0.58 16.51 8.80
N GLU A 27 0.35 15.56 8.84
CA GLU A 27 1.79 15.79 8.74
C GLU A 27 2.30 15.74 7.29
N LEU A 28 1.47 15.23 6.36
CA LEU A 28 1.81 15.06 4.96
C LEU A 28 0.64 15.51 4.06
N PRO A 29 0.86 16.42 3.10
CA PRO A 29 -0.18 16.85 2.16
C PRO A 29 -0.55 15.73 1.19
N TYR A 30 -1.81 15.71 0.71
CA TYR A 30 -2.28 14.65 -0.21
C TYR A 30 -1.43 14.54 -1.48
N ALA A 31 -0.98 15.66 -2.05
CA ALA A 31 -0.15 15.66 -3.24
C ALA A 31 1.16 14.86 -3.05
N GLU A 32 1.76 14.87 -1.85
CA GLU A 32 2.94 14.05 -1.57
C GLU A 32 2.60 12.55 -1.46
N LEU A 33 1.41 12.23 -0.95
CA LEU A 33 0.92 10.85 -0.92
C LEU A 33 0.71 10.36 -2.36
N GLU A 34 0.07 11.17 -3.20
CA GLU A 34 -0.16 10.86 -4.62
C GLU A 34 1.15 10.66 -5.38
N CYS A 35 2.13 11.56 -5.23
CA CYS A 35 3.47 11.39 -5.79
C CYS A 35 4.09 10.04 -5.37
N PHE A 36 4.01 9.69 -4.08
CA PHE A 36 4.52 8.41 -3.60
C PHE A 36 3.84 7.20 -4.26
N LEU A 37 2.53 7.26 -4.53
CA LEU A 37 1.81 6.19 -5.22
C LEU A 37 2.33 6.02 -6.65
N TRP A 38 2.46 7.12 -7.40
CA TRP A 38 2.98 7.12 -8.77
C TRP A 38 4.43 6.65 -8.84
N ASP A 39 5.31 7.17 -7.98
CA ASP A 39 6.71 6.73 -7.89
C ASP A 39 6.80 5.23 -7.59
N THR A 40 5.87 4.71 -6.78
CA THR A 40 5.80 3.27 -6.47
C THR A 40 5.39 2.44 -7.68
N PHE A 41 4.47 2.91 -8.52
CA PHE A 41 4.15 2.23 -9.78
C PHE A 41 5.30 2.30 -10.78
N GLU A 42 5.99 3.44 -10.88
CA GLU A 42 7.16 3.59 -11.75
C GLU A 42 8.28 2.64 -11.32
N GLU A 43 8.63 2.62 -10.03
CA GLU A 43 9.65 1.70 -9.51
C GLU A 43 9.25 0.22 -9.70
N TRP A 44 7.95 -0.11 -9.57
CA TRP A 44 7.45 -1.47 -9.81
C TRP A 44 7.74 -1.93 -11.24
N SER A 45 7.62 -1.05 -12.23
CA SER A 45 7.91 -1.38 -13.63
C SER A 45 9.34 -1.87 -13.88
N LEU A 46 10.27 -1.54 -12.97
CA LEU A 46 11.68 -1.96 -13.02
C LEU A 46 11.95 -3.29 -12.32
N VAL A 47 10.98 -3.80 -11.54
CA VAL A 47 11.12 -5.06 -10.80
C VAL A 47 10.98 -6.23 -11.77
N LYS A 48 12.02 -7.07 -11.86
CA LYS A 48 11.91 -8.32 -12.61
C LYS A 48 11.05 -9.30 -11.83
N ASN A 49 9.85 -9.53 -12.32
CA ASN A 49 8.88 -10.43 -11.71
C ASN A 49 8.44 -11.50 -12.72
N PRO A 50 8.72 -12.80 -12.48
CA PRO A 50 8.17 -13.85 -13.30
C PRO A 50 6.66 -13.94 -13.06
N GLN A 51 5.85 -13.95 -14.13
CA GLN A 51 4.38 -14.00 -14.05
C GLN A 51 3.86 -15.16 -13.17
N SER A 52 4.62 -16.24 -13.05
CA SER A 52 4.30 -17.42 -12.23
C SER A 52 4.61 -17.26 -10.73
N GLN A 53 5.18 -16.15 -10.28
CA GLN A 53 5.51 -15.97 -8.87
C GLN A 53 4.25 -15.84 -8.02
N ALA A 54 4.10 -16.70 -7.03
CA ALA A 54 3.00 -16.63 -6.07
C ALA A 54 3.07 -15.37 -5.19
N TYR A 55 1.92 -14.81 -4.86
CA TYR A 55 1.81 -13.66 -3.98
C TYR A 55 2.04 -14.06 -2.52
N SER A 56 2.89 -13.31 -1.82
CA SER A 56 2.89 -13.37 -0.36
C SER A 56 1.63 -12.71 0.22
N HIS A 57 1.28 -13.02 1.47
CA HIS A 57 0.15 -12.36 2.14
C HIS A 57 0.39 -10.84 2.27
N LYS A 58 1.61 -10.45 2.64
CA LYS A 58 2.01 -9.04 2.73
C LYS A 58 1.93 -8.33 1.38
N GLU A 59 2.34 -8.98 0.30
CA GLU A 59 2.21 -8.45 -1.07
C GLU A 59 0.75 -8.19 -1.43
N ARG A 60 -0.18 -9.11 -1.11
CA ARG A 60 -1.62 -8.89 -1.34
C ARG A 60 -2.13 -7.68 -0.58
N ILE A 61 -1.78 -7.54 0.70
CA ILE A 61 -2.21 -6.39 1.49
C ILE A 61 -1.63 -5.09 0.93
N PHE A 62 -0.34 -5.10 0.59
CA PHE A 62 0.33 -3.94 0.02
C PHE A 62 -0.37 -3.44 -1.24
N TRP A 63 -0.62 -4.32 -2.22
CA TRP A 63 -1.29 -3.93 -3.45
C TRP A 63 -2.74 -3.52 -3.24
N HIS A 64 -3.44 -4.15 -2.28
CA HIS A 64 -4.79 -3.76 -1.93
C HIS A 64 -4.83 -2.32 -1.40
N VAL A 65 -4.00 -2.00 -0.40
CA VAL A 65 -3.94 -0.64 0.17
C VAL A 65 -3.53 0.36 -0.90
N LEU A 66 -2.47 0.09 -1.66
CA LEU A 66 -2.00 0.99 -2.72
C LEU A 66 -3.11 1.28 -3.74
N HIS A 67 -3.82 0.24 -4.19
CA HIS A 67 -4.96 0.39 -5.10
C HIS A 67 -6.08 1.23 -4.48
N GLN A 68 -6.52 0.90 -3.27
CA GLN A 68 -7.62 1.63 -2.62
C GLN A 68 -7.26 3.11 -2.41
N THR A 69 -6.04 3.42 -1.96
CA THR A 69 -5.57 4.80 -1.80
C THR A 69 -5.51 5.56 -3.13
N HIS A 70 -5.18 4.88 -4.24
CA HIS A 70 -5.18 5.49 -5.57
C HIS A 70 -6.59 5.61 -6.18
N TYR A 71 -7.50 4.70 -5.83
CA TYR A 71 -8.85 4.62 -6.41
C TYR A 71 -9.83 5.63 -5.82
N TRP A 72 -9.79 5.81 -4.50
CA TRP A 72 -10.71 6.73 -3.82
C TRP A 72 -10.28 8.18 -4.00
N GLU A 73 -11.28 9.07 -4.08
CA GLU A 73 -11.03 10.51 -4.02
C GLU A 73 -10.51 10.93 -2.63
N GLU A 74 -9.64 11.95 -2.57
CA GLU A 74 -9.03 12.44 -1.32
C GLU A 74 -10.06 12.61 -0.17
N PRO A 75 -11.22 13.27 -0.36
CA PRO A 75 -12.15 13.52 0.74
C PRO A 75 -12.67 12.24 1.39
N LEU A 76 -12.81 11.15 0.62
CA LEU A 76 -13.24 9.85 1.12
C LEU A 76 -12.15 9.18 1.94
N ILE A 77 -10.90 9.19 1.45
CA ILE A 77 -9.74 8.65 2.19
C ILE A 77 -9.55 9.38 3.52
N ARG A 78 -9.87 10.68 3.55
CA ARG A 78 -9.71 11.54 4.72
C ARG A 78 -10.82 11.38 5.75
N ASN A 79 -12.08 11.39 5.29
CA ASN A 79 -13.24 11.63 6.15
C ASN A 79 -14.22 10.44 6.25
N ASP A 80 -14.15 9.45 5.36
CA ASP A 80 -15.01 8.28 5.46
C ASP A 80 -14.43 7.30 6.50
N ASP A 81 -15.14 7.15 7.62
CA ASP A 81 -14.70 6.32 8.74
C ASP A 81 -14.61 4.83 8.37
N CYS A 82 -15.42 4.35 7.43
CA CYS A 82 -15.39 2.96 7.00
C CYS A 82 -14.12 2.69 6.19
N ILE A 83 -13.85 3.51 5.17
CA ILE A 83 -12.65 3.42 4.33
C ILE A 83 -11.40 3.56 5.21
N LYS A 84 -11.35 4.58 6.06
CA LYS A 84 -10.22 4.84 6.94
C LYS A 84 -9.95 3.66 7.87
N THR A 85 -10.98 3.09 8.48
CA THR A 85 -10.86 1.93 9.38
C THR A 85 -10.32 0.71 8.64
N GLN A 86 -10.86 0.40 7.46
CA GLN A 86 -10.42 -0.74 6.65
C GLN A 86 -8.95 -0.61 6.23
N LEU A 87 -8.56 0.57 5.75
CA LEU A 87 -7.17 0.85 5.37
C LEU A 87 -6.24 0.81 6.59
N LEU A 88 -6.65 1.36 7.74
CA LEU A 88 -5.86 1.34 8.96
C LEU A 88 -5.60 -0.09 9.46
N MET A 89 -6.60 -0.98 9.39
CA MET A 89 -6.41 -2.41 9.72
C MET A 89 -5.36 -3.06 8.81
N CYS A 90 -5.39 -2.74 7.51
CA CYS A 90 -4.39 -3.23 6.56
C CYS A 90 -3.00 -2.65 6.85
N ILE A 91 -2.90 -1.36 7.21
CA ILE A 91 -1.63 -0.72 7.59
C ILE A 91 -1.02 -1.39 8.82
N LEU A 92 -1.82 -1.66 9.86
CA LEU A 92 -1.35 -2.40 11.04
C LEU A 92 -0.74 -3.74 10.65
N CYS A 93 -1.41 -4.48 9.75
CA CYS A 93 -0.88 -5.73 9.22
C CYS A 93 0.45 -5.59 8.49
N LEU A 94 0.62 -4.55 7.67
CA LEU A 94 1.89 -4.29 6.97
C LEU A 94 3.04 -4.01 7.95
N GLU A 95 2.73 -3.47 9.12
CA GLU A 95 3.65 -3.22 10.24
C GLU A 95 3.88 -4.47 11.12
N GLY A 96 3.21 -5.58 10.83
CA GLY A 96 3.28 -6.82 11.62
C GLY A 96 2.44 -6.77 12.90
N GLN A 97 1.46 -5.87 12.97
CA GLN A 97 0.56 -5.69 14.11
C GLN A 97 -0.88 -6.08 13.73
N GLY A 98 -1.61 -6.69 14.65
CA GLY A 98 -3.04 -6.99 14.46
C GLY A 98 -3.35 -8.17 13.53
N LEU A 99 -4.65 -8.35 13.27
CA LEU A 99 -5.19 -9.42 12.41
C LEU A 99 -5.61 -8.81 11.07
N CYS A 100 -5.27 -9.49 9.97
CA CYS A 100 -5.60 -9.00 8.65
C CYS A 100 -7.04 -9.36 8.28
N PRO A 101 -7.78 -8.44 7.61
CA PRO A 101 -9.10 -8.78 7.11
C PRO A 101 -9.01 -9.96 6.13
N LEU A 102 -9.95 -10.89 6.23
CA LEU A 102 -9.95 -12.13 5.43
C LEU A 102 -10.13 -11.86 3.93
N ASP A 103 -10.78 -10.75 3.58
CA ASP A 103 -11.19 -10.43 2.21
C ASP A 103 -10.22 -9.49 1.47
N VAL A 104 -8.98 -9.37 1.96
CA VAL A 104 -7.96 -8.52 1.32
C VAL A 104 -7.42 -9.19 0.06
N VAL A 105 -7.91 -8.73 -1.09
CA VAL A 105 -7.45 -9.15 -2.42
C VAL A 105 -6.73 -7.98 -3.07
N GLY A 106 -5.39 -8.03 -3.07
CA GLY A 106 -4.56 -7.12 -3.86
C GLY A 106 -3.82 -7.89 -4.94
N ILE A 107 -3.75 -7.27 -6.11
CA ILE A 107 -3.15 -7.84 -7.32
C ILE A 107 -2.10 -6.83 -7.80
N ARG A 108 -0.88 -7.32 -8.03
CA ARG A 108 0.18 -6.49 -8.62
C ARG A 108 -0.22 -6.05 -10.05
N PRO A 109 0.10 -4.81 -10.45
CA PRO A 109 -0.07 -4.35 -11.82
C PRO A 109 0.71 -5.21 -12.82
#